data_AF-A0AAV5W7H8-F1
#
_entry.id   AF-A0AAV5W7H8-F1
#
_cell.length_a   1.000
_cell.length_b   1.000
_cell.length_c   1.000
_cell.angle_alpha   90.00
_cell.angle_beta   90.00
_cell.angle_gamma   90.00
#
_symmetry.space_group_name_H-M   'P 1'
#
loop_
_entity.id
_entity.type
_entity.pdbx_description
1 polymer ?
#
loop_
_entity_poly.entity_id
_entity_poly.type
_entity_poly.pdbx_seq_one_letter_code
_entity_poly.pdbx_strand_id
1 'polypeptide(L)'
;ITSTRDSHFFAPRTIAWIHQGADVINTLAISDSESGKIVIVDGKGTAEPIHIIENLHSKSARCIEYNYKLDVTVSTDDAGMIEFWRGEKGGFEFPEEVVKWESKMDTDLYELLKVKTLAVCIQVSPKGDSFAVLAEDRRIRLFNYFSGKMSKIIDQTLPKYIENGKTNRNFGLQSMEWNRRVAVERELDKDRSNSFRHATNSYDLSGNFLLYSSITGIQVYNIVTDTVVRTIGQEETVKLSMVSIFRAVPDVRTKLQGAATTLQTETADNPNLNKTHDPDPAMVCGAYRKNRFYLFTNAEPFSTEADEENGSGRDVFNGKPKKEDTITAVEAEKAQKALSTAAVIHTTMGDIHIELFPNECPKTVENFCTHARRGFYNGLLFHRVLKSFMIQTGDPTGRGTGGESIWGEDFEDEFHPRLRHDKPYRVSMANAGPNSNGSQFFITTVPAEWLDGKNTLFAEVTEGFNVVQKINGVPTHGKSGRPKDEIKLVSISLK
;
A
#
# COMPACT_ATOMS: atom_id res chain seq x y z
N ILE A 1 -27.90 42.73 -28.88
CA ILE A 1 -26.48 42.47 -29.19
C ILE A 1 -26.41 41.02 -29.66
N THR A 2 -26.71 40.84 -30.93
CA THR A 2 -26.69 39.58 -31.67
C THR A 2 -25.63 39.71 -32.75
N SER A 3 -25.00 38.59 -33.09
CA SER A 3 -23.97 38.38 -34.12
C SER A 3 -22.56 38.91 -33.83
N THR A 4 -21.79 38.09 -33.10
CA THR A 4 -20.50 37.49 -33.48
C THR A 4 -19.98 36.78 -32.23
N ARG A 5 -20.50 35.58 -31.92
CA ARG A 5 -19.78 34.70 -30.99
C ARG A 5 -18.68 34.06 -31.81
N ASP A 6 -17.45 34.51 -31.59
CA ASP A 6 -16.25 33.94 -32.19
C ASP A 6 -16.29 32.41 -32.06
N SER A 7 -15.94 31.72 -33.14
CA SER A 7 -15.86 30.26 -33.29
C SER A 7 -14.89 29.54 -32.33
N HIS A 8 -14.36 30.26 -31.33
CA HIS A 8 -13.29 29.82 -30.44
C HIS A 8 -13.70 29.66 -28.98
N PHE A 9 -14.94 30.03 -28.59
CA PHE A 9 -15.44 29.83 -27.24
C PHE A 9 -16.26 28.54 -27.13
N PHE A 10 -15.69 27.54 -26.47
CA PHE A 10 -16.36 26.30 -26.10
C PHE A 10 -16.16 26.02 -24.60
N ALA A 11 -17.05 25.23 -23.99
CA ALA A 11 -16.96 24.90 -22.58
C ALA A 11 -16.05 23.66 -22.41
N PRO A 12 -14.87 23.76 -21.78
CA PRO A 12 -13.94 22.65 -21.68
C PRO A 12 -14.45 21.59 -20.69
N ARG A 13 -14.22 20.32 -21.00
CA ARG A 13 -14.56 19.20 -20.11
C ARG A 13 -13.35 18.48 -19.56
N THR A 14 -12.51 17.95 -20.44
CA THR A 14 -11.34 17.14 -20.09
C THR A 14 -10.12 17.72 -20.76
N ILE A 15 -9.00 17.72 -20.05
CA ILE A 15 -7.75 18.31 -20.49
C ILE A 15 -6.65 17.29 -20.28
N ALA A 16 -5.77 17.12 -21.26
CA ALA A 16 -4.61 16.24 -21.17
C ALA A 16 -3.41 16.80 -21.93
N TRP A 17 -2.21 16.64 -21.36
CA TRP A 17 -0.96 16.91 -22.06
C TRP A 17 -0.69 15.78 -23.07
N ILE A 18 -0.39 16.15 -24.32
CA ILE A 18 -0.18 15.20 -25.42
C ILE A 18 1.17 15.43 -26.13
N HIS A 19 2.20 15.77 -25.33
CA HIS A 19 3.56 16.06 -25.79
C HIS A 19 4.58 15.18 -25.08
N GLN A 20 5.76 15.06 -25.66
CA GLN A 20 6.95 14.46 -25.07
C GLN A 20 7.87 15.56 -24.53
N GLY A 21 8.68 15.24 -23.52
CA GLY A 21 9.56 16.25 -22.89
C GLY A 21 10.63 16.85 -23.82
N ALA A 22 10.86 16.25 -24.99
CA ALA A 22 11.77 16.77 -26.02
C ALA A 22 11.08 17.58 -27.12
N ASP A 23 9.74 17.69 -27.09
CA ASP A 23 8.99 18.40 -28.12
C ASP A 23 9.13 19.92 -27.92
N VAL A 24 9.12 20.67 -29.02
CA VAL A 24 9.33 22.12 -29.02
C VAL A 24 8.09 22.85 -28.47
N ILE A 25 6.91 22.30 -28.78
CA ILE A 25 5.60 22.80 -28.39
C ILE A 25 5.03 21.87 -27.32
N ASN A 26 4.56 22.45 -26.22
CA ASN A 26 3.90 21.69 -25.17
C ASN A 26 2.43 21.58 -25.53
N THR A 27 2.07 20.60 -26.36
CA THR A 27 0.70 20.44 -26.84
C THR A 27 -0.25 19.97 -25.74
N LEU A 28 -1.38 20.66 -25.65
CA LEU A 28 -2.46 20.42 -24.69
C LEU A 28 -3.75 20.12 -25.46
N ALA A 29 -4.36 18.97 -25.19
CA ALA A 29 -5.65 18.57 -25.73
C ALA A 29 -6.78 18.96 -24.77
N ILE A 30 -7.81 19.63 -25.29
CA ILE A 30 -8.97 20.10 -24.53
C ILE A 30 -10.23 19.59 -25.22
N SER A 31 -11.02 18.76 -24.55
CA SER A 31 -12.32 18.32 -25.07
C SER A 31 -13.42 19.34 -24.82
N ASP A 32 -14.32 19.48 -25.79
CA ASP A 32 -15.56 20.22 -25.62
C ASP A 32 -16.57 19.42 -24.78
N SER A 33 -17.27 20.10 -23.90
CA SER A 33 -18.31 19.51 -23.04
C SER A 33 -19.62 19.26 -23.77
N GLU A 34 -19.91 19.99 -24.85
CA GLU A 34 -21.17 19.91 -25.57
C GLU A 34 -21.07 19.09 -26.87
N SER A 35 -19.87 18.94 -27.43
CA SER A 35 -19.62 18.24 -28.69
C SER A 35 -18.45 17.27 -28.59
N GLY A 36 -18.29 16.38 -29.59
CA GLY A 36 -17.14 15.47 -29.66
C GLY A 36 -15.84 16.10 -30.14
N LYS A 37 -15.78 17.44 -30.22
CA LYS A 37 -14.60 18.16 -30.67
C LYS A 37 -13.50 18.13 -29.62
N ILE A 38 -12.26 17.97 -30.08
CA ILE A 38 -11.05 18.11 -29.26
C ILE A 38 -10.20 19.22 -29.88
N VAL A 39 -9.89 20.24 -29.09
CA VAL A 39 -9.09 21.40 -29.49
C VAL A 39 -7.68 21.24 -28.94
N ILE A 40 -6.68 21.36 -29.81
CA ILE A 40 -5.26 21.27 -29.46
C ILE A 40 -4.68 22.67 -29.41
N VAL A 41 -4.03 23.02 -28.30
CA VAL A 41 -3.43 24.35 -28.06
C VAL A 41 -1.98 24.22 -27.60
N ASP A 42 -1.20 25.29 -27.73
CA ASP A 42 0.11 25.39 -27.07
C ASP A 42 -0.10 25.72 -25.59
N GLY A 43 0.46 24.90 -24.71
CA GLY A 43 0.46 25.09 -23.27
C GLY A 43 1.18 26.36 -22.81
N LYS A 44 1.98 27.01 -23.67
CA LYS A 44 2.58 28.33 -23.40
C LYS A 44 1.59 29.50 -23.54
N GLY A 45 0.35 29.24 -24.02
CA GLY A 45 -0.74 30.19 -23.98
C GLY A 45 -0.94 31.03 -25.24
N THR A 46 -0.71 30.48 -26.42
CA THR A 46 -1.16 31.13 -27.67
C THR A 46 -2.69 31.04 -27.74
N ALA A 47 -3.36 32.16 -28.03
CA ALA A 47 -4.82 32.24 -28.07
C ALA A 47 -5.45 31.43 -29.23
N GLU A 48 -4.65 31.04 -30.22
CA GLU A 48 -5.11 30.30 -31.39
C GLU A 48 -4.91 28.78 -31.23
N PRO A 49 -5.90 27.96 -31.63
CA PRO A 49 -5.76 26.51 -31.64
C PRO A 49 -4.78 26.07 -32.72
N ILE A 50 -3.89 25.14 -32.37
CA ILE A 50 -2.94 24.50 -33.30
C ILE A 50 -3.71 23.58 -34.26
N HIS A 51 -4.67 22.81 -33.72
CA HIS A 51 -5.45 21.85 -34.47
C HIS A 51 -6.81 21.61 -33.81
N ILE A 52 -7.82 21.23 -34.59
CA ILE A 52 -9.17 20.90 -34.09
C ILE A 52 -9.59 19.56 -34.69
N ILE A 53 -9.81 18.58 -33.82
CA ILE A 53 -10.29 17.26 -34.19
C ILE A 53 -11.81 17.26 -34.04
N GLU A 54 -12.56 17.25 -35.16
CA GLU A 54 -14.02 17.39 -35.12
C GLU A 54 -14.79 16.07 -35.13
N ASN A 55 -14.31 15.07 -35.86
CA ASN A 55 -15.08 13.85 -36.20
C ASN A 55 -14.58 12.58 -35.50
N LEU A 56 -13.69 12.71 -34.52
CA LEU A 56 -13.15 11.54 -33.80
C LEU A 56 -14.20 10.92 -32.88
N HIS A 57 -14.92 11.74 -32.11
CA HIS A 57 -15.96 11.29 -31.20
C HIS A 57 -17.32 11.85 -31.60
N SER A 58 -18.37 11.04 -31.39
CA SER A 58 -19.76 11.46 -31.61
C SER A 58 -20.32 12.24 -30.41
N LYS A 59 -19.75 12.02 -29.22
CA LYS A 59 -20.10 12.64 -27.95
C LYS A 59 -18.87 13.29 -27.32
N SER A 60 -19.10 14.15 -26.33
CA SER A 60 -18.02 14.81 -25.59
C SER A 60 -17.02 13.79 -25.00
N ALA A 61 -15.74 14.03 -25.28
CA ALA A 61 -14.65 13.19 -24.77
C ALA A 61 -14.51 13.40 -23.26
N ARG A 62 -14.59 12.28 -22.54
CA ARG A 62 -14.63 12.20 -21.08
C ARG A 62 -13.26 11.96 -20.46
N CYS A 63 -12.44 11.12 -21.07
CA CYS A 63 -11.07 10.85 -20.63
C CYS A 63 -10.16 10.95 -21.84
N ILE A 64 -8.98 11.53 -21.65
CA ILE A 64 -7.91 11.62 -22.65
C ILE A 64 -6.62 11.31 -21.90
N GLU A 65 -5.81 10.41 -22.43
CA GLU A 65 -4.54 10.03 -21.83
C GLU A 65 -3.50 9.77 -22.93
N TYR A 66 -2.30 10.32 -22.76
CA TYR A 66 -1.22 10.24 -23.75
C TYR A 66 -0.17 9.17 -23.41
N ASN A 67 0.14 8.32 -24.38
CA ASN A 67 1.25 7.38 -24.34
C ASN A 67 2.48 8.00 -24.99
N TYR A 68 3.32 8.63 -24.17
CA TYR A 68 4.54 9.30 -24.62
C TYR A 68 5.57 8.38 -25.29
N LYS A 69 5.51 7.06 -25.07
CA LYS A 69 6.46 6.11 -25.68
C LYS A 69 6.12 5.78 -27.12
N LEU A 70 4.83 5.71 -27.43
CA LEU A 70 4.33 5.34 -28.75
C LEU A 70 3.82 6.53 -29.56
N ASP A 71 3.74 7.72 -28.95
CA ASP A 71 3.12 8.90 -29.56
C ASP A 71 1.64 8.64 -29.94
N VAL A 72 0.92 7.99 -29.03
CA VAL A 72 -0.50 7.64 -29.19
C VAL A 72 -1.30 8.17 -28.03
N THR A 73 -2.37 8.90 -28.31
CA THR A 73 -3.37 9.33 -27.36
C THR A 73 -4.56 8.38 -27.40
N VAL A 74 -5.05 7.99 -26.22
CA VAL A 74 -6.30 7.24 -26.06
C VAL A 74 -7.34 8.17 -25.48
N SER A 75 -8.52 8.20 -26.09
CA SER A 75 -9.64 8.96 -25.57
C SER A 75 -10.92 8.13 -25.52
N THR A 76 -11.80 8.44 -24.57
CA THR A 76 -13.13 7.85 -24.46
C THR A 76 -14.20 8.92 -24.44
N ASP A 77 -15.35 8.68 -25.07
CA ASP A 77 -16.50 9.59 -25.01
C ASP A 77 -17.63 9.13 -24.06
N ASP A 78 -18.65 9.98 -23.93
CA ASP A 78 -19.88 9.71 -23.19
C ASP A 78 -20.82 8.67 -23.84
N ALA A 79 -20.45 8.10 -25.00
CA ALA A 79 -21.09 6.91 -25.53
C ALA A 79 -20.36 5.63 -25.06
N GLY A 80 -19.18 5.74 -24.46
CA GLY A 80 -18.33 4.60 -24.13
C GLY A 80 -17.49 4.11 -25.30
N MET A 81 -17.25 4.96 -26.31
CA MET A 81 -16.36 4.65 -27.42
C MET A 81 -14.92 5.00 -27.08
N ILE A 82 -14.01 4.02 -27.22
CA ILE A 82 -12.57 4.22 -27.10
C ILE A 82 -11.98 4.50 -28.48
N GLU A 83 -11.23 5.59 -28.62
CA GLU A 83 -10.57 6.00 -29.87
C GLU A 83 -9.05 6.18 -29.65
N PHE A 84 -8.29 5.93 -30.72
CA PHE A 84 -6.85 6.17 -30.78
C PHE A 84 -6.53 7.23 -31.83
N TRP A 85 -5.60 8.11 -31.50
CA TRP A 85 -5.09 9.14 -32.39
C TRP A 85 -3.68 9.52 -31.95
N ARG A 86 -2.90 10.19 -32.80
CA ARG A 86 -1.48 10.49 -32.52
C ARG A 86 -1.28 11.85 -31.85
N GLY A 87 -0.08 12.06 -31.29
CA GLY A 87 0.35 13.39 -30.89
C GLY A 87 0.77 14.25 -32.09
N GLU A 88 1.53 15.30 -31.81
CA GLU A 88 2.00 16.27 -32.81
C GLU A 88 2.80 15.60 -33.96
N LYS A 89 3.66 14.62 -33.64
CA LYS A 89 4.52 13.95 -34.63
C LYS A 89 3.73 13.13 -35.65
N GLY A 90 2.56 12.64 -35.26
CA GLY A 90 1.65 11.90 -36.13
C GLY A 90 0.49 12.72 -36.68
N GLY A 91 0.56 14.05 -36.62
CA GLY A 91 -0.46 14.92 -37.21
C GLY A 91 -1.86 14.79 -36.60
N PHE A 92 -1.98 14.24 -35.39
CA PHE A 92 -3.27 13.98 -34.73
C PHE A 92 -4.17 12.96 -35.45
N GLU A 93 -3.61 12.16 -36.35
CA GLU A 93 -4.34 11.14 -37.11
C GLU A 93 -4.32 9.77 -36.43
N PHE A 94 -4.99 8.79 -37.03
CA PHE A 94 -5.04 7.42 -36.51
C PHE A 94 -3.65 6.74 -36.59
N PRO A 95 -3.19 6.02 -35.55
CA PRO A 95 -1.83 5.47 -35.49
C PRO A 95 -1.64 4.14 -36.27
N GLU A 96 -1.78 4.17 -37.60
CA GLU A 96 -1.67 2.98 -38.47
C GLU A 96 -0.36 2.20 -38.31
N GLU A 97 0.76 2.90 -38.08
CA GLU A 97 2.10 2.28 -37.94
C GLU A 97 2.30 1.57 -36.60
N VAL A 98 1.48 1.89 -35.60
CA VAL A 98 1.63 1.39 -34.23
C VAL A 98 0.64 0.25 -33.97
N VAL A 99 -0.60 0.39 -34.44
CA VAL A 99 -1.63 -0.65 -34.27
C VAL A 99 -1.36 -1.84 -35.20
N LYS A 100 -1.76 -3.02 -34.75
CA LYS A 100 -1.59 -4.30 -35.48
C LYS A 100 -2.92 -4.88 -35.98
N TRP A 101 -3.94 -4.04 -36.10
CA TRP A 101 -5.28 -4.42 -36.53
C TRP A 101 -5.73 -3.51 -37.65
N GLU A 102 -6.45 -4.07 -38.63
CA GLU A 102 -6.93 -3.35 -39.81
C GLU A 102 -8.38 -2.88 -39.62
N SER A 103 -9.20 -3.68 -38.93
CA SER A 103 -10.57 -3.30 -38.60
C SER A 103 -10.73 -3.14 -37.10
N LYS A 104 -11.41 -2.05 -36.70
CA LYS A 104 -11.79 -1.84 -35.30
C LYS A 104 -12.73 -2.94 -34.80
N MET A 105 -13.45 -3.63 -35.68
CA MET A 105 -14.31 -4.77 -35.31
C MET A 105 -13.52 -5.97 -34.76
N ASP A 106 -12.23 -6.08 -35.08
CA ASP A 106 -11.35 -7.14 -34.58
C ASP A 106 -10.81 -6.86 -33.15
N THR A 107 -11.20 -5.71 -32.58
CA THR A 107 -10.76 -5.20 -31.29
C THR A 107 -11.87 -5.29 -30.23
N ASP A 108 -11.50 -5.10 -28.97
CA ASP A 108 -12.45 -5.01 -27.85
C ASP A 108 -12.73 -3.57 -27.43
N LEU A 109 -12.38 -2.58 -28.26
CA LEU A 109 -12.53 -1.14 -27.95
C LEU A 109 -13.99 -0.68 -27.81
N TYR A 110 -14.95 -1.51 -28.21
CA TYR A 110 -16.40 -1.30 -28.04
C TYR A 110 -16.96 -1.87 -26.73
N GLU A 111 -16.13 -2.47 -25.88
CA GLU A 111 -16.59 -3.18 -24.68
C GLU A 111 -17.41 -2.29 -23.73
N LEU A 112 -16.99 -1.04 -23.52
CA LEU A 112 -17.71 -0.11 -22.64
C LEU A 112 -19.10 0.22 -23.20
N LEU A 113 -19.20 0.47 -24.52
CA LEU A 113 -20.47 0.66 -25.22
C LEU A 113 -21.37 -0.58 -25.13
N LYS A 114 -20.82 -1.79 -25.34
CA LYS A 114 -21.56 -3.07 -25.25
C LYS A 114 -22.19 -3.27 -23.88
N VAL A 115 -21.44 -2.96 -22.81
CA VAL A 115 -21.88 -3.11 -21.41
C VAL A 115 -22.66 -1.87 -20.92
N LYS A 116 -22.77 -0.81 -21.74
CA LYS A 116 -23.41 0.47 -21.40
C LYS A 116 -22.82 1.11 -20.14
N THR A 117 -21.50 1.17 -20.09
CA THR A 117 -20.75 1.82 -19.00
C THR A 117 -19.83 2.89 -19.56
N LEU A 118 -19.44 3.83 -18.71
CA LEU A 118 -18.59 4.96 -19.07
C LEU A 118 -17.23 4.84 -18.39
N ALA A 119 -16.17 5.22 -19.11
CA ALA A 119 -14.84 5.34 -18.53
C ALA A 119 -14.79 6.48 -17.52
N VAL A 120 -14.10 6.25 -16.40
CA VAL A 120 -13.85 7.24 -15.36
C VAL A 120 -12.42 7.74 -15.42
N CYS A 121 -11.48 6.82 -15.64
CA CYS A 121 -10.05 7.11 -15.69
C CYS A 121 -9.38 6.15 -16.68
N ILE A 122 -8.45 6.68 -17.47
CA ILE A 122 -7.54 5.93 -18.33
C ILE A 122 -6.14 6.13 -17.77
N GLN A 123 -5.36 5.06 -17.70
CA GLN A 123 -3.95 5.12 -17.33
C GLN A 123 -3.12 4.27 -18.28
N VAL A 124 -2.09 4.86 -18.87
CA VAL A 124 -1.11 4.14 -19.70
C VAL A 124 -0.14 3.41 -18.77
N SER A 125 0.15 2.14 -19.08
CA SER A 125 1.25 1.44 -18.44
C SER A 125 2.56 2.19 -18.71
N PRO A 126 3.45 2.37 -17.72
CA PRO A 126 4.76 2.96 -17.93
C PRO A 126 5.62 2.20 -18.95
N LYS A 127 5.30 0.94 -19.28
CA LYS A 127 5.93 0.21 -20.39
C LYS A 127 5.48 0.71 -21.77
N GLY A 128 4.29 1.30 -21.87
CA GLY A 128 3.68 1.81 -23.09
C GLY A 128 2.96 0.75 -23.92
N ASP A 129 2.93 -0.51 -23.48
CA ASP A 129 2.36 -1.66 -24.20
C ASP A 129 0.86 -1.89 -23.95
N SER A 130 0.34 -1.35 -22.85
CA SER A 130 -1.02 -1.57 -22.36
C SER A 130 -1.55 -0.33 -21.64
N PHE A 131 -2.88 -0.28 -21.49
CA PHE A 131 -3.56 0.75 -20.69
C PHE A 131 -4.70 0.15 -19.88
N ALA A 132 -4.95 0.74 -18.71
CA ALA A 132 -6.06 0.40 -17.84
C ALA A 132 -7.18 1.41 -17.99
N VAL A 133 -8.43 0.93 -18.09
CA VAL A 133 -9.62 1.77 -18.06
C VAL A 133 -10.45 1.40 -16.84
N LEU A 134 -10.56 2.31 -15.87
CA LEU A 134 -11.50 2.23 -14.77
C LEU A 134 -12.86 2.77 -15.24
N ALA A 135 -13.94 2.02 -15.05
CA ALA A 135 -15.28 2.41 -15.47
C ALA A 135 -16.28 2.51 -14.31
N GLU A 136 -17.41 3.17 -14.55
CA GLU A 136 -18.47 3.40 -13.55
C GLU A 136 -19.10 2.10 -13.03
N ASP A 137 -18.97 0.99 -13.77
CA ASP A 137 -19.40 -0.34 -13.35
C ASP A 137 -18.46 -1.02 -12.32
N ARG A 138 -17.47 -0.28 -11.81
CA ARG A 138 -16.47 -0.76 -10.84
C ARG A 138 -15.60 -1.89 -11.39
N ARG A 139 -15.39 -1.91 -12.71
CA ARG A 139 -14.45 -2.83 -13.34
C ARG A 139 -13.30 -2.06 -13.94
N ILE A 140 -12.11 -2.62 -13.80
CA ILE A 140 -10.93 -2.15 -14.52
C ILE A 140 -10.70 -3.11 -15.68
N ARG A 141 -10.58 -2.57 -16.88
CA ARG A 141 -10.30 -3.31 -18.11
C ARG A 141 -8.89 -2.99 -18.58
N LEU A 142 -8.08 -4.01 -18.79
CA LEU A 142 -6.73 -3.88 -19.30
C LEU A 142 -6.71 -4.17 -20.80
N PHE A 143 -6.31 -3.20 -21.60
CA PHE A 143 -6.22 -3.32 -23.06
C PHE A 143 -4.76 -3.34 -23.51
N ASN A 144 -4.49 -4.11 -24.55
CA ASN A 144 -3.22 -4.03 -25.26
C ASN A 144 -3.28 -2.92 -26.32
N TYR A 145 -2.27 -2.04 -26.36
CA TYR A 145 -2.24 -0.94 -27.34
C TYR A 145 -2.18 -1.46 -28.78
N PHE A 146 -1.32 -2.43 -29.04
CA PHE A 146 -1.04 -2.90 -30.39
C PHE A 146 -2.24 -3.65 -30.99
N SER A 147 -2.88 -4.55 -30.22
CA SER A 147 -3.98 -5.35 -30.74
C SER A 147 -5.36 -4.74 -30.52
N GLY A 148 -5.49 -3.71 -29.65
CA GLY A 148 -6.80 -3.17 -29.24
C GLY A 148 -7.67 -4.18 -28.47
N LYS A 149 -7.12 -5.35 -28.13
CA LYS A 149 -7.84 -6.42 -27.44
C LYS A 149 -7.75 -6.26 -25.93
N MET A 150 -8.81 -6.65 -25.26
CA MET A 150 -8.87 -6.68 -23.81
C MET A 150 -8.15 -7.93 -23.30
N SER A 151 -7.13 -7.71 -22.49
CA SER A 151 -6.33 -8.79 -21.88
C SER A 151 -6.95 -9.30 -20.59
N LYS A 152 -7.54 -8.42 -19.77
CA LYS A 152 -8.05 -8.78 -18.44
C LYS A 152 -9.14 -7.82 -17.96
N ILE A 153 -10.03 -8.37 -17.12
CA ILE A 153 -11.03 -7.61 -16.36
C ILE A 153 -10.82 -7.85 -14.87
N ILE A 154 -10.58 -6.78 -14.13
CA ILE A 154 -10.55 -6.80 -12.66
C ILE A 154 -11.92 -6.33 -12.17
N ASP A 155 -12.73 -7.28 -11.72
CA ASP A 155 -14.06 -7.00 -11.16
C ASP A 155 -13.95 -6.55 -9.69
N GLN A 156 -14.43 -5.34 -9.41
CA GLN A 156 -14.48 -4.75 -8.06
C GLN A 156 -15.93 -4.45 -7.60
N THR A 157 -16.89 -5.20 -8.15
CA THR A 157 -18.29 -5.04 -7.80
C THR A 157 -18.55 -5.48 -6.35
N LEU A 158 -19.50 -4.82 -5.70
CA LEU A 158 -19.85 -5.12 -4.32
C LEU A 158 -20.30 -6.58 -4.11
N PRO A 159 -21.12 -7.21 -4.98
CA PRO A 159 -21.52 -8.61 -4.81
C PRO A 159 -20.32 -9.56 -4.74
N LYS A 160 -19.32 -9.37 -5.61
CA LYS A 160 -18.09 -10.19 -5.62
C LYS A 160 -17.31 -10.04 -4.30
N TYR A 161 -17.19 -8.82 -3.78
CA TYR A 161 -16.52 -8.60 -2.50
C TYR A 161 -17.30 -9.18 -1.32
N ILE A 162 -18.64 -9.18 -1.35
CA ILE A 162 -19.47 -9.82 -0.32
C ILE A 162 -19.28 -11.33 -0.34
N GLU A 163 -19.26 -11.95 -1.53
CA GLU A 163 -19.02 -13.38 -1.67
C GLU A 163 -17.63 -13.78 -1.17
N ASN A 164 -16.60 -13.07 -1.63
CA ASN A 164 -15.22 -13.28 -1.19
C ASN A 164 -15.02 -12.97 0.31
N GLY A 165 -15.79 -12.05 0.87
CA GLY A 165 -15.78 -11.77 2.30
C GLY A 165 -16.24 -12.96 3.13
N LYS A 166 -17.23 -13.74 2.65
CA LYS A 166 -17.69 -14.95 3.34
C LYS A 166 -16.61 -16.03 3.39
N THR A 167 -15.85 -16.21 2.32
CA THR A 167 -14.77 -17.21 2.25
C THR A 167 -13.52 -16.76 3.00
N ASN A 168 -13.18 -15.47 2.94
CA ASN A 168 -11.95 -14.91 3.50
C ASN A 168 -12.14 -14.22 4.86
N ARG A 169 -13.17 -14.58 5.64
CA ARG A 169 -13.45 -14.00 6.97
C ARG A 169 -13.42 -12.46 6.97
N ASN A 170 -14.15 -11.85 6.04
CA ASN A 170 -14.20 -10.41 5.80
C ASN A 170 -12.81 -9.76 5.60
N PHE A 171 -11.87 -10.52 5.01
CA PHE A 171 -10.49 -10.08 4.78
C PHE A 171 -9.75 -9.67 6.06
N GLY A 172 -10.13 -10.22 7.22
CA GLY A 172 -9.55 -9.87 8.52
C GLY A 172 -10.16 -8.63 9.18
N LEU A 173 -11.16 -7.98 8.56
CA LEU A 173 -11.89 -6.87 9.16
C LEU A 173 -12.93 -7.38 10.17
N GLN A 174 -13.10 -6.65 11.27
CA GLN A 174 -14.19 -6.90 12.22
C GLN A 174 -15.56 -6.77 11.55
N SER A 175 -16.52 -7.61 11.93
CA SER A 175 -17.84 -7.67 11.31
C SER A 175 -18.58 -6.33 11.29
N MET A 176 -18.43 -5.52 12.35
CA MET A 176 -19.05 -4.19 12.41
C MET A 176 -18.47 -3.24 11.36
N GLU A 177 -17.15 -3.19 11.23
CA GLU A 177 -16.46 -2.35 10.25
C GLU A 177 -16.75 -2.83 8.82
N TRP A 178 -16.73 -4.15 8.58
CA TRP A 178 -17.11 -4.71 7.28
C TRP A 178 -18.51 -4.27 6.85
N ASN A 179 -19.49 -4.38 7.74
CA ASN A 179 -20.87 -3.97 7.46
C ASN A 179 -20.97 -2.46 7.19
N ARG A 180 -20.19 -1.63 7.90
CA ARG A 180 -20.11 -0.18 7.66
C ARG A 180 -19.58 0.10 6.25
N ARG A 181 -18.49 -0.54 5.83
CA ARG A 181 -17.93 -0.37 4.48
C ARG A 181 -18.88 -0.84 3.40
N VAL A 182 -19.55 -1.98 3.59
CA VAL A 182 -20.59 -2.46 2.68
C VAL A 182 -21.73 -1.44 2.55
N ALA A 183 -22.14 -0.79 3.64
CA ALA A 183 -23.18 0.23 3.60
C ALA A 183 -22.75 1.47 2.80
N VAL A 184 -21.50 1.93 2.97
CA VAL A 184 -20.92 3.03 2.17
C VAL A 184 -20.87 2.66 0.70
N GLU A 185 -20.42 1.45 0.35
CA GLU A 185 -20.34 0.99 -1.04
C GLU A 185 -21.74 0.92 -1.69
N ARG A 186 -22.77 0.50 -0.94
CA ARG A 186 -24.17 0.56 -1.41
C ARG A 186 -24.66 1.99 -1.63
N GLU A 187 -24.19 2.95 -0.84
CA GLU A 187 -24.52 4.35 -1.03
C GLU A 187 -23.88 4.90 -2.32
N LEU A 188 -22.61 4.57 -2.58
CA LEU A 188 -21.90 4.96 -3.80
C LEU A 188 -22.59 4.41 -5.06
N ASP A 189 -23.14 3.21 -4.98
CA ASP A 189 -23.85 2.58 -6.10
C ASP A 189 -25.17 3.27 -6.47
N LYS A 190 -25.75 4.13 -5.61
CA LYS A 190 -26.98 4.86 -5.92
C LYS A 190 -26.78 5.95 -6.98
N ASP A 191 -25.61 6.58 -6.98
CA ASP A 191 -25.24 7.64 -7.91
C ASP A 191 -23.79 7.44 -8.34
N ARG A 192 -23.58 6.45 -9.21
CA ARG A 192 -22.25 6.02 -9.66
C ARG A 192 -21.52 7.13 -10.39
N SER A 193 -22.21 7.85 -11.28
CA SER A 193 -21.61 8.86 -12.13
C SER A 193 -21.04 10.02 -11.32
N ASN A 194 -21.67 10.40 -10.20
CA ASN A 194 -21.12 11.40 -9.30
C ASN A 194 -20.11 10.81 -8.31
N SER A 195 -20.43 9.65 -7.71
CA SER A 195 -19.61 9.03 -6.66
C SER A 195 -18.22 8.59 -7.16
N PHE A 196 -18.14 8.13 -8.41
CA PHE A 196 -16.90 7.70 -9.04
C PHE A 196 -16.29 8.76 -9.95
N ARG A 197 -16.88 9.96 -10.10
CA ARG A 197 -16.44 11.00 -11.05
C ARG A 197 -14.93 11.27 -11.04
N HIS A 198 -14.32 11.21 -9.86
CA HIS A 198 -12.91 11.51 -9.64
C HIS A 198 -12.10 10.30 -9.21
N ALA A 199 -12.65 9.08 -9.33
CA ALA A 199 -11.92 7.88 -8.96
C ALA A 199 -10.78 7.63 -9.95
N THR A 200 -9.62 7.25 -9.44
CA THR A 200 -8.43 6.99 -10.26
C THR A 200 -7.79 5.67 -9.87
N ASN A 201 -7.06 5.09 -10.81
CA ASN A 201 -6.08 4.05 -10.57
C ASN A 201 -4.70 4.57 -10.97
N SER A 202 -3.64 3.86 -10.63
CA SER A 202 -2.28 4.26 -10.99
C SER A 202 -1.41 3.01 -11.16
N TYR A 203 -0.55 3.02 -12.17
CA TYR A 203 0.48 1.98 -12.33
C TYR A 203 1.68 2.29 -11.45
N ASP A 204 2.37 1.23 -11.01
CA ASP A 204 3.73 1.38 -10.53
C ASP A 204 4.71 1.64 -11.70
N LEU A 205 5.92 2.10 -11.39
CA LEU A 205 6.94 2.42 -12.39
C LEU A 205 7.36 1.24 -13.26
N SER A 206 7.33 0.02 -12.71
CA SER A 206 7.67 -1.17 -13.49
C SER A 206 6.58 -1.52 -14.51
N GLY A 207 5.36 -1.01 -14.34
CA GLY A 207 4.18 -1.36 -15.13
C GLY A 207 3.68 -2.79 -14.88
N ASN A 208 4.13 -3.44 -13.81
CA ASN A 208 3.69 -4.79 -13.43
C ASN A 208 2.58 -4.77 -12.39
N PHE A 209 2.48 -3.69 -11.63
CA PHE A 209 1.52 -3.51 -10.57
C PHE A 209 0.54 -2.40 -10.92
N LEU A 210 -0.73 -2.68 -10.67
CA LEU A 210 -1.80 -1.70 -10.74
C LEU A 210 -2.33 -1.44 -9.34
N LEU A 211 -2.38 -0.17 -8.96
CA LEU A 211 -2.94 0.28 -7.71
C LEU A 211 -4.33 0.84 -7.94
N TYR A 212 -5.30 0.37 -7.17
CA TYR A 212 -6.67 0.83 -7.27
C TYR A 212 -7.40 0.74 -5.92
N SER A 213 -8.42 1.59 -5.75
CA SER A 213 -9.21 1.62 -4.52
C SER A 213 -10.31 0.56 -4.50
N SER A 214 -10.42 -0.18 -3.39
CA SER A 214 -11.43 -1.21 -3.15
C SER A 214 -12.18 -0.99 -1.82
N ILE A 215 -13.06 -1.92 -1.43
CA ILE A 215 -13.75 -1.88 -0.13
C ILE A 215 -12.79 -2.10 1.05
N THR A 216 -11.73 -2.90 0.86
CA THR A 216 -10.78 -3.21 1.92
C THR A 216 -9.65 -2.19 2.04
N GLY A 217 -9.44 -1.34 1.04
CA GLY A 217 -8.34 -0.37 0.97
C GLY A 217 -7.80 -0.25 -0.45
N ILE A 218 -6.59 0.28 -0.62
CA ILE A 218 -5.90 0.30 -1.91
C ILE A 218 -5.29 -1.07 -2.17
N GLN A 219 -5.68 -1.72 -3.26
CA GLN A 219 -5.14 -3.01 -3.68
C GLN A 219 -3.90 -2.75 -4.55
N VAL A 220 -2.78 -3.41 -4.21
CA VAL A 220 -1.59 -3.50 -5.05
C VAL A 220 -1.67 -4.82 -5.80
N TYR A 221 -2.15 -4.75 -7.04
CA TYR A 221 -2.45 -5.91 -7.85
C TYR A 221 -1.34 -6.16 -8.87
N ASN A 222 -0.74 -7.35 -8.83
CA ASN A 222 0.25 -7.78 -9.80
C ASN A 222 -0.44 -8.34 -11.05
N ILE A 223 -0.27 -7.64 -12.16
CA ILE A 223 -0.89 -7.95 -13.45
C ILE A 223 -0.35 -9.26 -14.02
N VAL A 224 0.94 -9.53 -13.80
CA VAL A 224 1.67 -10.69 -14.33
C VAL A 224 1.25 -11.97 -13.61
N THR A 225 1.21 -11.95 -12.27
CA THR A 225 0.88 -13.13 -11.47
C THR A 225 -0.61 -13.29 -11.21
N ASP A 226 -1.44 -12.30 -11.59
CA ASP A 226 -2.88 -12.28 -11.35
C ASP A 226 -3.27 -12.32 -9.87
N THR A 227 -2.46 -11.71 -9.01
CA THR A 227 -2.66 -11.76 -7.56
C THR A 227 -2.55 -10.37 -6.93
N VAL A 228 -3.35 -10.14 -5.89
CA VAL A 228 -3.14 -8.99 -5.00
C VAL A 228 -1.98 -9.31 -4.08
N VAL A 229 -0.94 -8.46 -4.10
CA VAL A 229 0.28 -8.65 -3.31
C VAL A 229 0.19 -7.94 -1.96
N ARG A 230 -0.51 -6.79 -1.91
CA ARG A 230 -0.65 -6.00 -0.69
C ARG A 230 -1.96 -5.21 -0.72
N THR A 231 -2.54 -4.99 0.46
CA THR A 231 -3.61 -4.00 0.66
C THR A 231 -3.08 -2.87 1.54
N ILE A 232 -3.13 -1.63 1.07
CA ILE A 232 -2.67 -0.44 1.80
C ILE A 232 -3.89 0.33 2.33
N GLY A 233 -3.77 0.88 3.53
CA GLY A 233 -4.86 1.64 4.17
C GLY A 233 -6.02 0.76 4.64
N GLN A 234 -5.78 -0.53 4.93
CA GLN A 234 -6.82 -1.43 5.42
C GLN A 234 -7.37 -1.01 6.78
N GLU A 235 -6.54 -0.39 7.61
CA GLU A 235 -6.91 0.12 8.93
C GLU A 235 -7.72 1.42 8.85
N GLU A 236 -7.73 2.08 7.69
CA GLU A 236 -8.47 3.32 7.50
C GLU A 236 -9.97 3.05 7.43
N THR A 237 -10.76 3.77 8.23
CA THR A 237 -12.23 3.69 8.20
C THR A 237 -12.83 4.44 7.01
N VAL A 238 -12.02 5.23 6.30
CA VAL A 238 -12.46 6.05 5.19
C VAL A 238 -12.45 5.28 3.87
N LYS A 239 -13.44 5.56 3.01
CA LYS A 239 -13.49 5.02 1.66
C LYS A 239 -12.59 5.83 0.74
N LEU A 240 -11.38 5.35 0.52
CA LEU A 240 -10.47 5.91 -0.48
C LEU A 240 -11.10 5.81 -1.87
N SER A 241 -10.85 6.75 -2.76
CA SER A 241 -11.42 6.78 -4.13
C SER A 241 -10.42 7.22 -5.19
N MET A 242 -9.51 8.14 -4.86
CA MET A 242 -8.45 8.61 -5.76
C MET A 242 -7.13 7.99 -5.31
N VAL A 243 -6.33 7.53 -6.26
CA VAL A 243 -5.01 6.94 -6.05
C VAL A 243 -4.04 7.51 -7.07
N SER A 244 -2.90 8.02 -6.61
CA SER A 244 -1.79 8.44 -7.46
C SER A 244 -0.47 8.15 -6.74
N ILE A 245 0.54 7.71 -7.50
CA ILE A 245 1.90 7.54 -6.99
C ILE A 245 2.73 8.75 -7.41
N PHE A 246 3.43 9.35 -6.45
CA PHE A 246 4.39 10.41 -6.65
C PHE A 246 5.78 9.96 -6.17
N ARG A 247 6.83 10.35 -6.90
CA ARG A 247 8.21 10.13 -6.45
C ARG A 247 8.73 11.38 -5.77
N ALA A 248 8.93 11.33 -4.47
CA ALA A 248 9.69 12.36 -3.78
C ALA A 248 11.18 12.03 -3.94
N VAL A 249 11.92 12.84 -4.70
CA VAL A 249 13.39 12.85 -4.58
C VAL A 249 13.68 13.72 -3.34
N PRO A 250 14.19 13.14 -2.23
CA PRO A 250 14.53 13.95 -1.06
C PRO A 250 15.63 14.95 -1.47
N ASP A 251 15.43 16.24 -1.20
CA ASP A 251 16.51 17.21 -1.36
C ASP A 251 17.60 16.92 -0.32
N VAL A 252 18.74 16.41 -0.76
CA VAL A 252 19.86 16.03 0.12
C VAL A 252 20.36 17.23 0.94
N ARG A 253 20.12 18.46 0.46
CA ARG A 253 20.54 19.69 1.14
C ARG A 253 19.83 19.96 2.47
N THR A 254 18.58 19.50 2.64
CA THR A 254 17.84 19.69 3.90
C THR A 254 18.25 18.69 4.98
N LYS A 255 18.75 17.50 4.64
CA LYS A 255 19.36 16.58 5.64
C LYS A 255 20.68 17.09 6.20
N LEU A 256 21.45 17.86 5.41
CA LEU A 256 22.75 18.40 5.81
C LEU A 256 22.65 19.67 6.66
N GLN A 257 21.50 20.32 6.76
CA GLN A 257 21.35 21.53 7.58
C GLN A 257 21.44 21.28 9.11
N GLY A 258 21.40 20.02 9.55
CA GLY A 258 21.61 19.63 10.96
C GLY A 258 23.04 19.16 11.30
N ALA A 259 23.89 18.93 10.30
CA ALA A 259 25.27 18.48 10.50
C ALA A 259 26.22 19.57 9.98
N ALA A 260 26.88 20.27 10.90
CA ALA A 260 27.82 21.35 10.62
C ALA A 260 28.73 21.05 9.42
N THR A 261 28.45 21.70 8.30
CA THR A 261 29.22 21.61 7.07
C THR A 261 30.60 22.21 7.30
N THR A 262 31.61 21.37 7.51
CA THR A 262 33.01 21.81 7.39
C THR A 262 33.37 21.83 5.92
N LEU A 263 33.91 22.97 5.46
CA LEU A 263 34.33 23.28 4.08
C LEU A 263 35.26 22.27 3.39
N GLN A 264 35.64 21.17 4.04
CA GLN A 264 36.53 20.14 3.48
C GLN A 264 35.79 19.04 2.70
N THR A 265 34.47 18.89 2.86
CA THR A 265 33.69 17.84 2.18
C THR A 265 33.22 18.21 0.76
N GLU A 266 33.38 19.47 0.32
CA GLU A 266 32.99 19.88 -1.04
C GLU A 266 33.95 19.40 -2.15
N THR A 267 35.15 18.94 -1.80
CA THR A 267 36.20 18.57 -2.79
C THR A 267 36.41 17.05 -2.98
N ALA A 268 35.64 16.20 -2.31
CA ALA A 268 35.75 14.75 -2.49
C ALA A 268 34.63 14.22 -3.38
N ASP A 269 34.88 14.18 -4.70
CA ASP A 269 34.09 13.42 -5.67
C ASP A 269 34.20 11.92 -5.33
N ASN A 270 33.40 11.46 -4.37
CA ASN A 270 33.38 10.09 -3.90
C ASN A 270 32.20 9.36 -4.56
N PRO A 271 32.44 8.45 -5.53
CA PRO A 271 31.36 7.76 -6.26
C PRO A 271 30.45 6.90 -5.36
N ASN A 272 30.85 6.62 -4.12
CA ASN A 272 29.99 5.95 -3.13
C ASN A 272 28.99 6.87 -2.40
N LEU A 273 29.21 8.19 -2.39
CA LEU A 273 28.24 9.18 -1.89
C LEU A 273 27.20 9.54 -2.96
N ASN A 274 27.51 9.30 -4.24
CA ASN A 274 26.58 9.44 -5.37
C ASN A 274 25.71 8.20 -5.60
N LYS A 275 25.50 7.34 -4.59
CA LYS A 275 24.33 6.47 -4.62
C LYS A 275 23.11 7.35 -4.40
N THR A 276 22.54 7.84 -5.49
CA THR A 276 21.17 8.32 -5.52
C THR A 276 20.31 7.24 -4.89
N HIS A 277 19.94 7.41 -3.62
CA HIS A 277 18.90 6.57 -3.01
C HIS A 277 17.70 6.67 -3.95
N ASP A 278 17.22 5.54 -4.43
CA ASP A 278 16.00 5.51 -5.24
C ASP A 278 14.94 6.33 -4.49
N PRO A 279 14.30 7.32 -5.14
CA PRO A 279 13.34 8.19 -4.49
C PRO A 279 12.20 7.35 -3.91
N ASP A 280 11.88 7.58 -2.63
CA ASP A 280 10.83 6.84 -1.92
C ASP A 280 9.47 7.16 -2.57
N PRO A 281 8.77 6.17 -3.16
CA PRO A 281 7.45 6.42 -3.73
C PRO A 281 6.46 6.72 -2.60
N ALA A 282 5.86 7.90 -2.65
CA ALA A 282 4.72 8.27 -1.83
C ALA A 282 3.43 8.08 -2.63
N MET A 283 2.44 7.44 -2.04
CA MET A 283 1.11 7.32 -2.62
C MET A 283 0.21 8.39 -2.01
N VAL A 284 -0.43 9.19 -2.86
CA VAL A 284 -1.40 10.21 -2.47
C VAL A 284 -2.79 9.70 -2.81
N CYS A 285 -3.67 9.71 -1.82
CA CYS A 285 -5.04 9.24 -1.95
C CYS A 285 -6.05 10.33 -1.56
N GLY A 286 -7.17 10.35 -2.27
CA GLY A 286 -8.37 11.09 -1.90
C GLY A 286 -9.43 10.13 -1.34
N ALA A 287 -10.30 10.61 -0.45
CA ALA A 287 -11.38 9.79 0.12
C ALA A 287 -12.77 10.40 -0.13
N TYR A 288 -13.77 9.53 -0.25
CA TYR A 288 -15.15 9.91 -0.47
C TYR A 288 -15.69 10.77 0.68
N ARG A 289 -16.27 11.94 0.33
CA ARG A 289 -16.80 12.94 1.27
C ARG A 289 -15.79 13.44 2.32
N LYS A 290 -14.49 13.36 2.04
CA LYS A 290 -13.44 13.89 2.91
C LYS A 290 -12.66 14.96 2.16
N ASN A 291 -12.51 16.12 2.80
CA ASN A 291 -11.71 17.23 2.28
C ASN A 291 -10.26 17.12 2.78
N ARG A 292 -9.65 15.93 2.63
CA ARG A 292 -8.29 15.63 3.08
C ARG A 292 -7.61 14.72 2.07
N PHE A 293 -6.31 14.91 1.93
CA PHE A 293 -5.43 13.96 1.26
C PHE A 293 -4.83 13.00 2.28
N TYR A 294 -4.70 11.75 1.89
CA TYR A 294 -4.09 10.68 2.67
C TYR A 294 -2.78 10.33 1.98
N LEU A 295 -1.66 10.44 2.69
CA LEU A 295 -0.34 10.13 2.15
C LEU A 295 0.13 8.81 2.77
N PHE A 296 0.51 7.86 1.93
CA PHE A 296 1.12 6.61 2.35
C PHE A 296 2.54 6.56 1.81
N THR A 297 3.52 6.46 2.68
CA THR A 297 4.94 6.29 2.32
C THR A 297 5.40 4.89 2.72
N ASN A 298 6.61 4.50 2.32
CA ASN A 298 7.21 3.26 2.83
C ASN A 298 7.74 3.42 4.27
N ALA A 299 7.76 4.65 4.81
CA ALA A 299 8.07 4.89 6.20
C ALA A 299 6.92 4.35 7.08
N GLU A 300 7.20 3.31 7.85
CA GLU A 300 6.26 2.79 8.83
C GLU A 300 6.10 3.76 10.01
N PRO A 301 4.93 3.75 10.69
CA PRO A 301 4.52 4.71 11.75
C PRO A 301 5.39 4.75 13.03
N PHE A 302 6.60 4.21 13.02
CA PHE A 302 7.49 4.12 14.19
C PHE A 302 8.92 4.58 13.90
N SER A 303 9.20 5.26 12.79
CA SER A 303 10.45 6.02 12.68
C SER A 303 10.34 7.29 13.53
N THR A 304 10.52 7.16 14.84
CA THR A 304 10.48 8.24 15.84
C THR A 304 11.71 9.16 15.77
N GLU A 305 12.19 9.50 14.58
CA GLU A 305 13.19 10.57 14.45
C GLU A 305 12.56 11.97 14.44
N ALA A 306 11.23 12.10 14.59
CA ALA A 306 10.55 13.39 14.63
C ALA A 306 9.81 13.61 15.96
N ASP A 307 10.50 14.30 16.87
CA ASP A 307 10.04 15.18 17.94
C ASP A 307 8.93 14.69 18.89
N GLU A 308 9.35 14.31 20.11
CA GLU A 308 8.51 13.91 21.26
C GLU A 308 7.58 15.00 21.83
N GLU A 309 7.51 16.21 21.25
CA GLU A 309 6.73 17.31 21.84
C GLU A 309 5.27 17.40 21.38
N ASN A 310 4.82 16.61 20.39
CA ASN A 310 3.40 16.54 20.02
C ASN A 310 2.91 15.09 20.02
N GLY A 311 2.15 14.73 21.06
CA GLY A 311 1.57 13.40 21.22
C GLY A 311 0.83 12.88 19.97
N SER A 312 1.02 11.58 19.73
CA SER A 312 0.44 10.71 18.67
C SER A 312 0.85 11.00 17.22
N GLY A 313 2.15 10.81 16.95
CA GLY A 313 2.79 10.96 15.63
C GLY A 313 2.47 9.90 14.57
N ARG A 314 1.18 9.59 14.33
CA ARG A 314 0.74 8.83 13.13
C ARG A 314 0.37 9.77 11.98
N ASP A 315 -0.39 10.82 12.29
CA ASP A 315 -0.97 11.73 11.30
C ASP A 315 -0.45 13.16 11.52
N VAL A 316 0.39 13.64 10.61
CA VAL A 316 0.72 15.07 10.56
C VAL A 316 -0.50 15.80 9.96
N PHE A 317 -1.40 16.26 10.83
CA PHE A 317 -2.52 17.09 10.39
C PHE A 317 -2.04 18.52 10.12
N ASN A 318 -1.97 18.90 8.84
CA ASN A 318 -1.67 20.28 8.43
C ASN A 318 -2.80 21.29 8.77
N GLY A 319 -3.76 20.95 9.63
CA GLY A 319 -4.86 21.81 10.07
C GLY A 319 -5.59 21.28 11.31
N LYS A 320 -6.32 22.16 12.03
CA LYS A 320 -7.06 21.77 13.25
C LYS A 320 -8.12 20.70 12.94
N PRO A 321 -8.16 19.55 13.65
CA PRO A 321 -9.16 18.52 13.44
C PRO A 321 -10.59 19.04 13.69
N LYS A 322 -11.54 18.71 12.83
CA LYS A 322 -12.98 18.93 13.12
C LYS A 322 -13.43 17.92 14.20
N LYS A 323 -14.42 18.29 15.02
CA LYS A 323 -14.95 17.44 16.11
C LYS A 323 -15.33 16.01 15.67
N GLU A 324 -15.84 15.84 14.46
CA GLU A 324 -16.19 14.53 13.88
C GLU A 324 -14.96 13.64 13.59
N ASP A 325 -13.84 14.24 13.19
CA ASP A 325 -12.59 13.52 12.93
C ASP A 325 -11.87 13.17 14.25
N THR A 326 -12.04 13.98 15.30
CA THR A 326 -11.54 13.67 16.65
C THR A 326 -12.24 12.45 17.24
N ILE A 327 -13.56 12.32 17.05
CA ILE A 327 -14.31 11.13 17.52
C ILE A 327 -13.86 9.87 16.79
N THR A 328 -13.68 9.97 15.46
CA THR A 328 -13.21 8.83 14.65
C THR A 328 -11.77 8.44 14.99
N ALA A 329 -10.88 9.41 15.26
CA ALA A 329 -9.51 9.17 15.70
C ALA A 329 -9.45 8.54 17.11
N VAL A 330 -10.30 8.96 18.05
CA VAL A 330 -10.38 8.37 19.40
C VAL A 330 -10.96 6.95 19.36
N GLU A 331 -11.90 6.66 18.45
CA GLU A 331 -12.41 5.31 18.20
C GLU A 331 -11.37 4.41 17.50
N ALA A 332 -10.62 4.96 16.54
CA ALA A 332 -9.52 4.27 15.86
C ALA A 332 -8.33 4.03 16.79
N GLU A 333 -7.95 4.98 17.65
CA GLU A 333 -6.94 4.80 18.69
C GLU A 333 -7.37 3.73 19.71
N LYS A 334 -8.66 3.70 20.10
CA LYS A 334 -9.19 2.61 20.94
C LYS A 334 -9.15 1.24 20.25
N ALA A 335 -9.41 1.20 18.94
CA ALA A 335 -9.32 -0.03 18.16
C ALA A 335 -7.86 -0.47 17.89
N GLN A 336 -6.95 0.49 17.75
CA GLN A 336 -5.52 0.27 17.51
C GLN A 336 -4.76 -0.07 18.79
N LYS A 337 -5.24 0.37 19.96
CA LYS A 337 -4.78 -0.07 21.30
C LYS A 337 -5.30 -1.43 21.74
N ALA A 338 -6.17 -2.10 20.98
CA ALA A 338 -6.48 -3.50 21.25
C ALA A 338 -5.29 -4.35 20.80
N LEU A 339 -4.24 -4.39 21.64
CA LEU A 339 -3.14 -5.33 21.48
C LEU A 339 -3.72 -6.74 21.34
N SER A 340 -3.21 -7.49 20.35
CA SER A 340 -3.62 -8.88 20.14
C SER A 340 -3.50 -9.66 21.43
N THR A 341 -4.52 -10.44 21.76
CA THR A 341 -4.54 -11.26 22.98
C THR A 341 -4.02 -12.67 22.73
N ALA A 342 -3.81 -13.06 21.47
CA ALA A 342 -3.26 -14.36 21.13
C ALA A 342 -2.38 -14.30 19.88
N ALA A 343 -1.45 -15.24 19.78
CA ALA A 343 -0.60 -15.42 18.61
C ALA A 343 -0.30 -16.91 18.36
N VAL A 344 0.05 -17.23 17.11
CA VAL A 344 0.49 -18.56 16.69
C VAL A 344 1.90 -18.44 16.13
N ILE A 345 2.85 -19.11 16.77
CA ILE A 345 4.23 -19.21 16.32
C ILE A 345 4.35 -20.44 15.43
N HIS A 346 4.48 -20.22 14.13
CA HIS A 346 4.72 -21.29 13.15
C HIS A 346 6.20 -21.65 13.15
N THR A 347 6.54 -22.91 13.42
CA THR A 347 7.93 -23.39 13.41
C THR A 347 8.11 -24.54 12.42
N THR A 348 9.36 -24.85 12.07
CA THR A 348 9.67 -26.04 11.25
C THR A 348 9.29 -27.36 11.90
N MET A 349 8.94 -27.37 13.20
CA MET A 349 8.56 -28.55 13.95
C MET A 349 7.06 -28.61 14.32
N GLY A 350 6.28 -27.60 13.92
CA GLY A 350 4.84 -27.46 14.20
C GLY A 350 4.47 -26.08 14.74
N ASP A 351 3.19 -25.89 15.06
CA ASP A 351 2.65 -24.62 15.54
C ASP A 351 2.59 -24.58 17.07
N ILE A 352 2.88 -23.43 17.66
CA ILE A 352 2.77 -23.15 19.10
C ILE A 352 1.81 -21.98 19.28
N HIS A 353 0.69 -22.21 19.98
CA HIS A 353 -0.30 -21.17 20.24
C HIS A 353 -0.01 -20.54 21.60
N ILE A 354 -0.01 -19.21 21.65
CA ILE A 354 0.26 -18.44 22.87
C ILE A 354 -0.87 -17.45 23.14
N GLU A 355 -1.19 -17.26 24.41
CA GLU A 355 -2.03 -16.19 24.93
C GLU A 355 -1.12 -15.08 25.50
N LEU A 356 -1.37 -13.85 25.07
CA LEU A 356 -0.59 -12.66 25.40
C LEU A 356 -1.24 -11.90 26.56
N PHE A 357 -0.45 -11.20 27.37
CA PHE A 357 -0.91 -10.45 28.55
C PHE A 357 -0.77 -8.92 28.36
N PRO A 358 -1.53 -8.30 27.44
CA PRO A 358 -1.38 -6.88 27.10
C PRO A 358 -1.79 -5.92 28.22
N ASN A 359 -2.60 -6.35 29.19
CA ASN A 359 -3.00 -5.49 30.30
C ASN A 359 -1.89 -5.35 31.34
N GLU A 360 -1.15 -6.43 31.57
CA GLU A 360 -0.07 -6.50 32.54
C GLU A 360 1.29 -6.11 31.97
N CYS A 361 1.55 -6.42 30.69
CA CYS A 361 2.81 -6.15 30.00
C CYS A 361 2.57 -5.44 28.64
N PRO A 362 1.96 -4.24 28.64
CA PRO A 362 1.55 -3.56 27.41
C PRO A 362 2.73 -3.29 26.46
N LYS A 363 3.87 -2.84 26.97
CA LYS A 363 5.03 -2.47 26.14
C LYS A 363 5.69 -3.70 25.54
N THR A 364 5.82 -4.76 26.32
CA THR A 364 6.39 -6.03 25.86
C THR A 364 5.51 -6.69 24.80
N VAL A 365 4.19 -6.71 25.02
CA VAL A 365 3.24 -7.27 24.05
C VAL A 365 3.20 -6.43 22.78
N GLU A 366 3.28 -5.10 22.88
CA GLU A 366 3.42 -4.20 21.73
C GLU A 366 4.68 -4.51 20.91
N ASN A 367 5.84 -4.62 21.57
CA ASN A 367 7.11 -4.96 20.94
C ASN A 367 7.01 -6.31 20.20
N PHE A 368 6.53 -7.35 20.88
CA PHE A 368 6.37 -8.68 20.31
C PHE A 368 5.42 -8.69 19.11
N CYS A 369 4.23 -8.11 19.26
CA CYS A 369 3.23 -8.07 18.20
C CYS A 369 3.73 -7.29 16.99
N THR A 370 4.42 -6.18 17.20
CA THR A 370 4.90 -5.34 16.11
C THR A 370 6.04 -6.03 15.34
N HIS A 371 6.99 -6.67 16.03
CA HIS A 371 7.99 -7.52 15.37
C HIS A 371 7.35 -8.68 14.59
N ALA A 372 6.30 -9.32 15.15
CA ALA A 372 5.55 -10.37 14.47
C ALA A 372 4.89 -9.86 13.18
N ARG A 373 4.19 -8.72 13.22
CA ARG A 373 3.56 -8.11 12.02
C ARG A 373 4.57 -7.74 10.94
N ARG A 374 5.72 -7.19 11.34
CA ARG A 374 6.84 -6.87 10.43
C ARG A 374 7.51 -8.10 9.81
N GLY A 375 7.18 -9.30 10.29
CA GLY A 375 7.88 -10.52 9.90
C GLY A 375 9.33 -10.55 10.38
N PHE A 376 9.70 -9.76 11.39
CA PHE A 376 11.06 -9.69 11.94
C PHE A 376 11.53 -11.06 12.43
N TYR A 377 10.62 -11.84 13.01
CA TYR A 377 10.91 -13.19 13.50
C TYR A 377 10.99 -14.25 12.38
N ASN A 378 10.62 -13.92 11.15
CA ASN A 378 10.53 -14.91 10.06
C ASN A 378 11.91 -15.44 9.68
N GLY A 379 12.06 -16.76 9.72
CA GLY A 379 13.30 -17.46 9.44
C GLY A 379 14.30 -17.49 10.60
N LEU A 380 13.99 -16.88 11.76
CA LEU A 380 14.93 -16.83 12.89
C LEU A 380 15.12 -18.20 13.53
N LEU A 381 16.33 -18.42 14.05
CA LEU A 381 16.72 -19.68 14.66
C LEU A 381 16.36 -19.72 16.15
N PHE A 382 15.91 -20.88 16.59
CA PHE A 382 16.01 -21.26 18.00
C PHE A 382 17.49 -21.53 18.32
N HIS A 383 18.23 -20.45 18.55
CA HIS A 383 19.69 -20.47 18.64
C HIS A 383 20.21 -21.07 19.95
N ARG A 384 19.33 -21.19 20.97
CA ARG A 384 19.67 -21.79 22.27
C ARG A 384 18.52 -22.60 22.83
N VAL A 385 18.76 -23.88 23.05
CA VAL A 385 17.85 -24.87 23.63
C VAL A 385 18.54 -25.54 24.81
N LEU A 386 17.98 -25.38 26.01
CA LEU A 386 18.48 -26.01 27.22
C LEU A 386 17.47 -27.05 27.70
N LYS A 387 17.87 -28.32 27.63
CA LYS A 387 17.03 -29.45 28.00
C LYS A 387 16.54 -29.30 29.44
N SER A 388 15.24 -29.53 29.66
CA SER A 388 14.59 -29.36 30.96
C SER A 388 14.70 -27.95 31.53
N PHE A 389 14.80 -26.94 30.68
CA PHE A 389 14.76 -25.54 31.09
C PHE A 389 13.94 -24.68 30.13
N MET A 390 14.45 -24.37 28.94
CA MET A 390 13.81 -23.45 28.02
C MET A 390 14.26 -23.62 26.55
N ILE A 391 13.50 -23.02 25.64
CA ILE A 391 13.86 -22.81 24.22
C ILE A 391 13.87 -21.31 23.93
N GLN A 392 14.96 -20.76 23.38
CA GLN A 392 15.16 -19.33 23.17
C GLN A 392 15.35 -19.00 21.67
N THR A 393 14.76 -17.90 21.24
CA THR A 393 14.76 -17.40 19.86
C THR A 393 14.73 -15.86 19.84
N GLY A 394 14.54 -15.26 18.65
CA GLY A 394 14.35 -13.81 18.49
C GLY A 394 15.62 -13.00 18.27
N ASP A 395 16.75 -13.65 17.95
CA ASP A 395 18.00 -13.00 17.55
C ASP A 395 18.23 -13.13 16.03
N PRO A 396 18.23 -12.03 15.26
CA PRO A 396 18.55 -12.01 13.83
C PRO A 396 19.91 -12.59 13.45
N THR A 397 20.90 -12.44 14.33
CA THR A 397 22.26 -12.96 14.12
C THR A 397 22.37 -14.45 14.46
N GLY A 398 21.42 -14.96 15.25
CA GLY A 398 21.40 -16.33 15.77
C GLY A 398 22.57 -16.66 16.70
N ARG A 399 23.23 -15.66 17.32
CA ARG A 399 24.38 -15.85 18.22
C ARG A 399 24.04 -15.70 19.71
N GLY A 400 22.86 -15.18 20.02
CA GLY A 400 22.38 -14.81 21.35
C GLY A 400 22.77 -13.40 21.78
N THR A 401 23.38 -12.60 20.90
CA THR A 401 23.91 -11.25 21.22
C THR A 401 23.27 -10.12 20.42
N GLY A 402 22.40 -10.46 19.46
CA GLY A 402 21.72 -9.48 18.61
C GLY A 402 20.23 -9.38 18.92
N GLY A 403 19.54 -8.53 18.15
CA GLY A 403 18.14 -8.24 18.35
C GLY A 403 17.95 -6.91 19.10
N GLU A 404 17.07 -6.09 18.57
CA GLU A 404 16.74 -4.75 19.07
C GLU A 404 15.22 -4.65 19.22
N SER A 405 14.75 -3.79 20.12
CA SER A 405 13.32 -3.55 20.23
C SER A 405 12.79 -2.77 19.03
N ILE A 406 11.47 -2.63 18.93
CA ILE A 406 10.83 -1.80 17.90
C ILE A 406 11.19 -0.30 18.01
N TRP A 407 11.75 0.14 19.13
CA TRP A 407 12.19 1.51 19.39
C TRP A 407 13.67 1.75 19.08
N GLY A 408 14.41 0.72 18.64
CA GLY A 408 15.85 0.84 18.31
C GLY A 408 16.79 0.92 19.52
N GLU A 409 16.25 0.85 20.73
CA GLU A 409 16.98 0.80 22.00
C GLU A 409 16.40 -0.26 22.94
N ASP A 410 17.08 -0.53 24.04
CA ASP A 410 16.59 -1.44 25.09
C ASP A 410 15.39 -0.81 25.83
N PHE A 411 14.41 -1.62 26.25
CA PHE A 411 13.25 -1.15 27.03
C PHE A 411 13.10 -1.83 28.41
N GLU A 412 12.31 -1.20 29.27
CA GLU A 412 12.10 -1.54 30.68
C GLU A 412 11.42 -2.90 30.90
N ASP A 413 11.69 -3.51 32.06
CA ASP A 413 11.03 -4.73 32.49
C ASP A 413 9.61 -4.45 33.04
N GLU A 414 8.61 -5.19 32.57
CA GLU A 414 7.23 -5.13 33.09
C GLU A 414 6.91 -6.33 34.00
N PHE A 415 7.11 -6.18 35.31
CA PHE A 415 6.79 -7.24 36.28
C PHE A 415 5.40 -7.07 36.89
N HIS A 416 4.61 -8.14 36.90
CA HIS A 416 3.28 -8.12 37.50
C HIS A 416 3.11 -9.23 38.55
N PRO A 417 2.47 -8.99 39.72
CA PRO A 417 2.34 -9.99 40.78
C PRO A 417 1.62 -11.29 40.38
N ARG A 418 0.73 -11.21 39.38
CA ARG A 418 -0.04 -12.36 38.87
C ARG A 418 0.74 -13.20 37.85
N LEU A 419 1.84 -12.68 37.34
CA LEU A 419 2.64 -13.30 36.30
C LEU A 419 3.90 -13.89 36.94
N ARG A 420 3.94 -15.22 36.99
CA ARG A 420 4.98 -16.01 37.65
C ARG A 420 5.39 -17.21 36.80
N HIS A 421 6.65 -17.60 36.92
CA HIS A 421 7.22 -18.79 36.29
C HIS A 421 6.96 -20.07 37.11
N ASP A 422 5.76 -20.17 37.68
CA ASP A 422 5.30 -21.23 38.59
C ASP A 422 4.95 -22.55 37.88
N LYS A 423 4.74 -22.51 36.58
CA LYS A 423 4.38 -23.66 35.74
C LYS A 423 5.20 -23.65 34.44
N PRO A 424 5.32 -24.80 33.74
CA PRO A 424 5.98 -24.84 32.43
C PRO A 424 5.20 -24.02 31.39
N TYR A 425 5.87 -23.76 30.25
CA TYR A 425 5.29 -23.11 29.08
C TYR A 425 4.93 -21.64 29.27
N ARG A 426 5.74 -20.93 30.07
CA ARG A 426 5.72 -19.47 30.15
C ARG A 426 6.60 -18.88 29.06
N VAL A 427 6.15 -17.78 28.47
CA VAL A 427 6.86 -17.04 27.42
C VAL A 427 7.32 -15.72 28.02
N SER A 428 8.63 -15.49 27.98
CA SER A 428 9.26 -14.36 28.66
C SER A 428 10.39 -13.75 27.82
N MET A 429 10.63 -12.45 28.02
CA MET A 429 11.71 -11.74 27.37
C MET A 429 13.08 -12.25 27.83
N ALA A 430 13.99 -12.45 26.88
CA ALA A 430 15.40 -12.64 27.19
C ALA A 430 16.07 -11.27 27.28
N ASN A 431 16.84 -11.05 28.35
CA ASN A 431 17.53 -9.79 28.61
C ASN A 431 18.97 -10.06 29.08
N ALA A 432 19.81 -9.03 29.04
CA ALA A 432 21.22 -9.05 29.48
C ALA A 432 21.43 -8.39 30.86
N GLY A 433 20.34 -8.14 31.59
CA GLY A 433 20.29 -7.39 32.83
C GLY A 433 18.97 -6.63 32.98
N PRO A 434 18.75 -5.93 34.10
CA PRO A 434 17.55 -5.12 34.29
C PRO A 434 17.36 -4.11 33.16
N ASN A 435 16.14 -4.00 32.63
CA ASN A 435 15.74 -3.05 31.58
C ASN A 435 16.57 -3.15 30.28
N SER A 436 16.95 -4.36 29.88
CA SER A 436 17.68 -4.61 28.62
C SER A 436 16.89 -5.52 27.67
N ASN A 437 15.59 -5.25 27.55
CA ASN A 437 14.72 -6.02 26.67
C ASN A 437 14.88 -5.52 25.22
N GLY A 438 15.19 -6.45 24.32
CA GLY A 438 15.25 -6.21 22.87
C GLY A 438 14.15 -6.99 22.13
N SER A 439 14.55 -7.91 21.26
CA SER A 439 13.62 -8.79 20.53
C SER A 439 13.66 -10.25 20.95
N GLN A 440 14.64 -10.66 21.76
CA GLN A 440 14.80 -12.06 22.14
C GLN A 440 13.77 -12.48 23.20
N PHE A 441 13.26 -13.70 23.07
CA PHE A 441 12.35 -14.30 24.05
C PHE A 441 12.58 -15.81 24.16
N PHE A 442 12.10 -16.40 25.25
CA PHE A 442 12.18 -17.84 25.49
C PHE A 442 10.86 -18.42 25.99
N ILE A 443 10.69 -19.73 25.80
CA ILE A 443 9.57 -20.50 26.32
C ILE A 443 10.12 -21.53 27.32
N THR A 444 9.63 -21.52 28.55
CA THR A 444 10.04 -22.47 29.59
C THR A 444 9.43 -23.85 29.36
N THR A 445 10.14 -24.92 29.72
CA THR A 445 9.65 -26.31 29.65
C THR A 445 9.40 -26.92 31.02
N VAL A 446 9.83 -26.23 32.08
CA VAL A 446 9.66 -26.57 33.50
C VAL A 446 9.34 -25.27 34.27
N PRO A 447 8.80 -25.35 35.50
CA PRO A 447 8.74 -24.20 36.41
C PRO A 447 10.14 -23.60 36.63
N ALA A 448 10.24 -22.27 36.62
CA ALA A 448 11.49 -21.53 36.67
C ALA A 448 11.38 -20.27 37.55
N GLU A 449 10.91 -20.44 38.80
CA GLU A 449 10.65 -19.36 39.76
C GLU A 449 11.84 -18.40 39.98
N TRP A 450 13.08 -18.86 39.76
CA TRP A 450 14.28 -18.02 39.87
C TRP A 450 14.39 -16.91 38.81
N LEU A 451 13.51 -16.92 37.80
CA LEU A 451 13.36 -15.89 36.77
C LEU A 451 12.31 -14.82 37.14
N ASP A 452 11.51 -15.05 38.18
CA ASP A 452 10.53 -14.07 38.65
C ASP A 452 11.23 -12.80 39.13
N GLY A 453 10.78 -11.65 38.64
CA GLY A 453 11.40 -10.35 38.90
C GLY A 453 12.74 -10.13 38.17
N LYS A 454 13.11 -11.01 37.23
CA LYS A 454 14.28 -10.84 36.36
C LYS A 454 13.94 -10.80 34.87
N ASN A 455 12.91 -11.54 34.45
CA ASN A 455 12.47 -11.59 33.07
C ASN A 455 10.97 -11.30 32.97
N THR A 456 10.59 -10.40 32.07
CA THR A 456 9.19 -10.07 31.83
C THR A 456 8.46 -11.24 31.20
N LEU A 457 7.49 -11.80 31.93
CA LEU A 457 6.60 -12.85 31.46
C LEU A 457 5.40 -12.19 30.80
N PHE A 458 5.30 -12.28 29.47
CA PHE A 458 4.30 -11.55 28.70
C PHE A 458 3.28 -12.46 28.00
N ALA A 459 3.47 -13.79 28.05
CA ALA A 459 2.56 -14.75 27.45
C ALA A 459 2.66 -16.16 28.06
N GLU A 460 1.68 -17.01 27.74
CA GLU A 460 1.70 -18.45 28.05
C GLU A 460 1.28 -19.30 26.84
N VAL A 461 1.82 -20.51 26.74
CA VAL A 461 1.41 -21.46 25.68
C VAL A 461 0.05 -22.05 26.04
N THR A 462 -0.88 -22.01 25.09
CA THR A 462 -2.23 -22.58 25.22
C THR A 462 -2.42 -23.86 24.41
N GLU A 463 -1.73 -24.00 23.26
CA GLU A 463 -1.71 -25.22 22.44
C GLU A 463 -0.32 -25.44 21.83
N GLY A 464 0.00 -26.67 21.41
CA GLY A 464 1.32 -27.00 20.85
C GLY A 464 2.39 -27.37 21.88
N PHE A 465 1.99 -27.79 23.10
CA PHE A 465 2.90 -28.25 24.14
C PHE A 465 3.86 -29.36 23.67
N ASN A 466 3.36 -30.28 22.84
CA ASN A 466 4.16 -31.33 22.21
C ASN A 466 5.24 -30.77 21.29
N VAL A 467 4.99 -29.67 20.58
CA VAL A 467 5.97 -29.01 19.72
C VAL A 467 7.09 -28.39 20.56
N VAL A 468 6.74 -27.67 21.64
CA VAL A 468 7.71 -27.10 22.58
C VAL A 468 8.61 -28.19 23.18
N GLN A 469 8.02 -29.30 23.62
CA GLN A 469 8.78 -30.45 24.15
C GLN A 469 9.66 -31.12 23.08
N LYS A 470 9.16 -31.23 21.84
CA LYS A 470 9.92 -31.79 20.72
C LYS A 470 11.14 -30.93 20.38
N ILE A 471 11.00 -29.59 20.38
CA ILE A 471 12.12 -28.66 20.22
C ILE A 471 13.10 -28.78 21.39
N ASN A 472 12.62 -28.88 22.64
CA ASN A 472 13.50 -29.01 23.81
C ASN A 472 14.29 -30.32 23.85
N GLY A 473 13.75 -31.38 23.25
CA GLY A 473 14.35 -32.72 23.19
C GLY A 473 15.42 -32.91 22.11
N VAL A 474 15.67 -31.92 21.24
CA VAL A 474 16.63 -32.08 20.14
C VAL A 474 18.08 -32.17 20.64
N PRO A 475 18.96 -32.90 19.92
CA PRO A 475 20.38 -32.90 20.24
C PRO A 475 21.01 -31.51 20.10
N THR A 476 21.76 -31.07 21.11
CA THR A 476 22.44 -29.75 21.11
C THR A 476 23.97 -29.88 21.25
N HIS A 477 24.69 -28.82 20.88
CA HIS A 477 26.14 -28.71 20.99
C HIS A 477 26.57 -28.33 22.41
N GLY A 478 26.73 -29.35 23.26
CA GLY A 478 27.37 -29.22 24.59
C GLY A 478 26.80 -28.07 25.43
N LYS A 479 27.68 -27.28 26.06
CA LYS A 479 27.29 -26.17 26.95
C LYS A 479 26.65 -24.97 26.24
N SER A 480 26.79 -24.85 24.92
CA SER A 480 26.22 -23.71 24.17
C SER A 480 24.69 -23.77 24.09
N GLY A 481 24.11 -24.98 24.17
CA GLY A 481 22.69 -25.20 23.94
C GLY A 481 22.24 -25.03 22.48
N ARG A 482 23.15 -24.78 21.51
CA ARG A 482 22.77 -24.64 20.10
C ARG A 482 22.29 -25.99 19.53
N PRO A 483 21.10 -26.09 18.92
CA PRO A 483 20.66 -27.30 18.24
C PRO A 483 21.65 -27.76 17.15
N LYS A 484 21.82 -29.07 17.00
CA LYS A 484 22.64 -29.65 15.91
C LYS A 484 21.98 -29.45 14.54
N ASP A 485 20.67 -29.63 14.50
CA ASP A 485 19.84 -29.38 13.32
C ASP A 485 19.12 -28.03 13.50
N GLU A 486 19.08 -27.22 12.45
CA GLU A 486 18.45 -25.90 12.51
C GLU A 486 16.93 -26.01 12.70
N ILE A 487 16.43 -25.30 13.71
CA ILE A 487 15.00 -25.14 13.97
C ILE A 487 14.67 -23.67 13.75
N LYS A 488 13.73 -23.41 12.85
CA LYS A 488 13.37 -22.06 12.43
C LYS A 488 11.96 -21.72 12.88
N LEU A 489 11.80 -20.48 13.32
CA LEU A 489 10.52 -19.81 13.40
C LEU A 489 10.17 -19.36 11.97
N VAL A 490 9.12 -19.93 11.38
CA VAL A 490 8.71 -19.66 9.99
C VAL A 490 8.01 -18.30 9.92
N SER A 491 7.01 -18.10 10.78
CA SER A 491 6.27 -16.84 10.91
C SER A 491 5.48 -16.80 12.22
N ILE A 492 4.96 -15.63 12.58
CA ILE A 492 4.01 -15.48 13.70
C ILE A 492 2.71 -14.87 13.16
N SER A 493 1.59 -15.54 13.42
CA SER A 493 0.26 -15.05 13.09
C SER A 493 -0.41 -14.49 14.35
N LEU A 494 -0.76 -13.20 14.35
CA LEU A 494 -1.51 -12.58 15.45
C LEU A 494 -3.02 -12.81 15.29
N LYS A 495 -3.74 -12.92 16.41
CA LYS A 495 -5.21 -13.08 16.45
C LYS A 495 -5.91 -11.87 17.07
#